data_AF-A0A833WFK2-F1
#
_entry.id   AF-A0A833WFK2-F1
#
_cell.length_a   1.000
_cell.length_b   1.000
_cell.length_c   1.000
_cell.angle_alpha   90.00
_cell.angle_beta   90.00
_cell.angle_gamma   90.00
#
_symmetry.space_group_name_H-M   'P 1'
#
loop_
_entity.id
_entity.type
_entity.pdbx_description
1 polymer ?
#
loop_
_entity_poly.entity_id
_entity_poly.type
_entity_poly.pdbx_seq_one_letter_code
_entity_poly.pdbx_strand_id
1 'polypeptide(L)'
;SNFSQSNGNGSTTNGRFPHEHRVNGLPLRLILDCLLERLSPASLASATKVYTALQSSGNGRVFPAALASSFQAAKHPDVVLGRCSAAQIFQDFALSFEVAGGNGVVTFQHFETYCVNLRATLGSEELLQLVLRDCFNF
;
A
#
# COMPACT_ATOMS: atom_id res chain seq x y z
N SER A 1 -41.00 -3.05 49.66
CA SER A 1 -40.06 -4.03 49.09
C SER A 1 -40.54 -4.41 47.71
N ASN A 2 -39.83 -4.01 46.66
CA ASN A 2 -39.73 -4.75 45.39
C ASN A 2 -38.75 -4.02 44.46
N PHE A 3 -37.62 -4.68 44.26
CA PHE A 3 -36.68 -4.47 43.16
C PHE A 3 -37.33 -4.93 41.85
N SER A 4 -37.04 -4.23 40.75
CA SER A 4 -36.24 -4.79 39.64
C SER A 4 -36.27 -3.86 38.42
N GLN A 5 -35.06 -3.43 38.02
CA GLN A 5 -34.76 -2.80 36.74
C GLN A 5 -34.92 -3.79 35.59
N SER A 6 -35.35 -3.31 34.43
CA SER A 6 -34.86 -3.80 33.14
C SER A 6 -34.98 -2.68 32.11
N ASN A 7 -33.83 -2.05 31.80
CA ASN A 7 -33.69 -1.07 30.73
C ASN A 7 -32.98 -1.77 29.56
N GLY A 8 -33.76 -2.34 28.65
CA GLY A 8 -33.24 -2.89 27.39
C GLY A 8 -33.17 -1.79 26.34
N ASN A 9 -31.96 -1.40 25.94
CA ASN A 9 -31.77 -0.44 24.85
C ASN A 9 -30.64 -0.88 23.93
N GLY A 10 -30.97 -1.01 22.63
CA GLY A 10 -30.03 -0.80 21.53
C GLY A 10 -29.35 -2.03 20.93
N SER A 11 -30.08 -2.84 20.16
CA SER A 11 -29.49 -3.68 19.13
C SER A 11 -29.32 -2.91 17.81
N THR A 12 -28.23 -3.25 17.12
CA THR A 12 -28.01 -3.16 15.66
C THR A 12 -27.22 -1.94 15.16
N THR A 13 -25.91 -2.15 15.17
CA THR A 13 -24.92 -1.54 14.29
C THR A 13 -25.35 -1.58 12.82
N ASN A 14 -25.48 -0.42 12.17
CA ASN A 14 -25.57 -0.33 10.71
C ASN A 14 -24.38 0.49 10.19
N GLY A 15 -23.23 -0.17 10.08
CA GLY A 15 -22.06 0.33 9.37
C GLY A 15 -22.33 0.30 7.86
N ARG A 16 -22.73 1.44 7.31
CA ARG A 16 -22.93 1.64 5.87
C ARG A 16 -21.56 1.85 5.21
N PHE A 17 -20.96 0.77 4.70
CA PHE A 17 -19.79 0.84 3.82
C PHE A 17 -20.19 1.38 2.44
N PRO A 18 -19.33 2.16 1.75
CA PRO A 18 -19.70 2.85 0.52
C PRO A 18 -19.77 1.89 -0.68
N HIS A 19 -20.59 2.33 -1.62
CA HIS A 19 -21.02 1.65 -2.83
C HIS A 19 -19.85 1.45 -3.82
N GLU A 20 -19.40 0.21 -3.99
CA GLU A 20 -18.47 -0.20 -5.07
C GLU A 20 -19.12 0.05 -6.44
N HIS A 21 -18.60 1.00 -7.19
CA HIS A 21 -19.03 1.26 -8.57
C HIS A 21 -18.56 0.11 -9.48
N ARG A 22 -19.50 -0.63 -10.08
CA ARG A 22 -19.20 -1.68 -11.05
C ARG A 22 -19.36 -1.12 -12.46
N VAL A 23 -18.31 -1.18 -13.27
CA VAL A 23 -18.39 -1.05 -14.74
C VAL A 23 -18.06 -2.43 -15.32
N ASN A 24 -19.04 -3.06 -15.98
CA ASN A 24 -18.90 -4.30 -16.77
C ASN A 24 -18.41 -5.57 -16.05
N GLY A 25 -18.68 -5.73 -14.75
CA GLY A 25 -18.59 -7.04 -14.09
C GLY A 25 -17.18 -7.51 -13.72
N LEU A 26 -16.12 -6.81 -14.12
CA LEU A 26 -14.79 -6.95 -13.56
C LEU A 26 -14.64 -5.95 -12.40
N PRO A 27 -14.06 -6.35 -11.25
CA PRO A 27 -13.79 -5.39 -10.18
C PRO A 27 -12.88 -4.29 -10.73
N LEU A 28 -13.15 -3.03 -10.39
CA LEU A 28 -12.39 -1.89 -10.91
C LEU A 28 -10.88 -2.04 -10.68
N ARG A 29 -10.47 -2.76 -9.63
CA ARG A 29 -9.08 -3.16 -9.40
C ARG A 29 -8.47 -3.93 -10.57
N LEU A 30 -9.15 -4.94 -11.11
CA LEU A 30 -8.66 -5.71 -12.27
C LEU A 30 -8.56 -4.85 -13.53
N ILE A 31 -9.50 -3.93 -13.76
CA ILE A 31 -9.46 -3.03 -14.92
C ILE A 31 -8.35 -1.98 -14.75
N LEU A 32 -8.18 -1.43 -13.55
CA LEU A 32 -7.10 -0.49 -13.24
C LEU A 32 -5.75 -1.19 -13.35
N ASP A 33 -5.59 -2.38 -12.76
CA ASP A 33 -4.38 -3.20 -12.88
C ASP A 33 -4.01 -3.40 -14.35
N CYS A 34 -4.94 -3.86 -15.19
CA CYS A 34 -4.70 -4.07 -16.62
C CYS A 34 -4.43 -2.79 -17.43
N LEU A 35 -5.05 -1.65 -17.07
CA LEU A 35 -4.79 -0.36 -17.76
C LEU A 35 -3.48 0.29 -17.30
N LEU A 36 -3.00 -0.06 -16.10
CA LEU A 36 -1.83 0.52 -15.45
C LEU A 36 -0.58 -0.34 -15.60
N GLU A 37 -0.64 -1.45 -16.34
CA GLU A 37 0.34 -2.55 -16.36
C GLU A 37 1.82 -2.17 -16.61
N ARG A 38 2.15 -0.95 -17.02
CA ARG A 38 3.54 -0.55 -17.26
C ARG A 38 3.91 0.73 -16.53
N LEU A 39 4.92 0.65 -15.67
CA LEU A 39 5.65 1.81 -15.19
C LEU A 39 6.37 2.49 -16.37
N SER A 40 6.53 3.81 -16.31
CA SER A 40 7.44 4.47 -17.24
C SER A 40 8.87 3.96 -17.04
N PRO A 41 9.76 4.06 -18.05
CA PRO A 41 11.16 3.64 -17.91
C PRO A 41 11.88 4.32 -16.74
N ALA A 42 11.55 5.58 -16.44
CA ALA A 42 12.14 6.33 -15.33
C ALA A 42 11.69 5.78 -13.97
N SER A 43 10.39 5.53 -13.79
CA SER A 43 9.85 4.95 -12.56
C SER A 43 10.32 3.51 -12.35
N LEU A 44 10.45 2.73 -13.43
CA LEU A 44 11.03 1.40 -13.39
C LEU A 44 12.51 1.43 -12.97
N ALA A 45 13.29 2.38 -13.49
CA ALA A 45 14.69 2.56 -13.09
C ALA A 45 14.81 2.93 -11.61
N SER A 46 13.96 3.84 -11.12
CA SER A 46 13.87 4.18 -9.70
C SER A 46 13.51 2.96 -8.85
N ALA A 47 12.45 2.23 -9.21
CA ALA A 47 12.03 1.01 -8.51
C ALA A 47 13.13 -0.06 -8.49
N THR A 48 13.87 -0.22 -9.59
CA THR A 48 15.01 -1.14 -9.70
C THR A 48 16.13 -0.72 -8.74
N LYS A 49 16.46 0.59 -8.68
CA LYS A 49 17.46 1.14 -7.76
C LYS A 49 17.06 0.87 -6.30
N VAL A 50 15.80 1.15 -5.95
CA VAL A 50 15.24 0.86 -4.62
C VAL A 50 15.40 -0.61 -4.26
N TYR A 51 14.92 -1.49 -5.13
CA TYR A 51 14.92 -2.93 -4.88
C TYR A 51 16.34 -3.49 -4.77
N THR A 52 17.27 -3.02 -5.62
CA THR A 52 18.67 -3.43 -5.56
C THR A 52 19.32 -3.04 -4.23
N ALA A 53 19.06 -1.82 -3.74
CA ALA A 53 19.57 -1.38 -2.46
C ALA A 53 19.05 -2.24 -1.29
N LEU A 54 17.75 -2.56 -1.31
CA LEU A 54 17.12 -3.45 -0.32
C LEU A 54 17.71 -4.87 -0.40
N GLN A 55 17.91 -5.38 -1.61
CA GLN A 55 18.49 -6.70 -1.84
C GLN A 55 19.94 -6.80 -1.36
N SER A 56 20.75 -5.77 -1.60
CA SER A 56 22.12 -5.68 -1.09
C SER A 56 22.16 -5.65 0.43
N SER A 57 21.22 -4.95 1.08
CA SER A 57 21.10 -4.93 2.55
C SER A 57 20.69 -6.29 3.12
N GLY A 58 19.87 -7.06 2.39
CA GLY A 58 19.37 -8.38 2.80
C GLY A 58 20.15 -9.58 2.26
N ASN A 59 21.46 -9.44 1.98
CA ASN A 59 22.34 -10.51 1.49
C ASN A 59 21.80 -11.23 0.24
N GLY A 60 21.27 -10.49 -0.73
CA GLY A 60 20.75 -11.03 -1.97
C GLY A 60 19.26 -11.37 -1.94
N ARG A 61 18.57 -11.17 -0.81
CA ARG A 61 17.11 -11.38 -0.64
C ARG A 61 16.45 -10.14 -0.05
N VAL A 62 15.19 -9.90 -0.41
CA VAL A 62 14.38 -8.84 0.20
C VAL A 62 13.32 -9.51 1.07
N PHE A 63 13.39 -9.29 2.39
CA PHE A 63 12.40 -9.79 3.32
C PHE A 63 11.38 -8.69 3.64
N PRO A 64 10.09 -9.02 3.86
CA PRO A 64 9.07 -8.03 4.20
C PRO A 64 9.45 -7.15 5.39
N ALA A 65 10.08 -7.73 6.43
CA ALA A 65 10.53 -6.98 7.60
C ALA A 65 11.64 -5.96 7.28
N ALA A 66 12.61 -6.34 6.46
CA ALA A 66 13.68 -5.44 6.03
C ALA A 66 13.10 -4.30 5.16
N LEU A 67 12.23 -4.67 4.22
CA LEU A 67 11.51 -3.75 3.37
C LEU A 67 10.68 -2.72 4.19
N ALA A 68 9.97 -3.18 5.21
CA ALA A 68 9.22 -2.33 6.13
C ALA A 68 10.11 -1.41 6.96
N SER A 69 11.26 -1.91 7.45
CA SER A 69 12.21 -1.09 8.22
C SER A 69 12.83 0.05 7.41
N SER A 70 12.96 -0.12 6.09
CA SER A 70 13.50 0.89 5.19
C SER A 70 12.47 1.93 4.74
N PHE A 71 11.18 1.69 4.96
CA PHE A 71 10.10 2.55 4.48
C PHE A 71 9.70 3.63 5.50
N GLN A 72 9.94 4.89 5.16
CA GLN A 72 9.65 6.06 5.98
C GLN A 72 8.28 6.67 5.61
N ALA A 73 7.20 6.09 6.14
CA ALA A 73 5.83 6.56 5.88
C ALA A 73 5.61 8.04 6.24
N ALA A 74 6.34 8.58 7.22
CA ALA A 74 6.26 10.00 7.60
C ALA A 74 6.66 10.98 6.48
N LYS A 75 7.44 10.52 5.50
CA LYS A 75 7.86 11.32 4.34
C LYS A 75 6.90 11.21 3.15
N HIS A 76 5.83 10.44 3.27
CA HIS A 76 4.85 10.31 2.21
C HIS A 76 4.14 11.65 1.97
N PRO A 77 3.90 12.09 0.72
CA PRO A 77 3.33 13.41 0.42
C PRO A 77 1.99 13.64 1.11
N ASP A 78 1.11 12.63 1.14
CA ASP A 78 -0.18 12.76 1.84
C ASP A 78 -0.06 12.89 3.37
N VAL A 79 1.03 12.39 3.96
CA VAL A 79 1.31 12.58 5.40
C VAL A 79 1.85 13.98 5.65
N VAL A 80 2.78 14.43 4.83
CA VAL A 80 3.33 15.78 4.89
C VAL A 80 2.24 16.85 4.69
N LEU A 81 1.27 16.58 3.82
CA LEU A 81 0.11 17.44 3.56
C LEU A 81 -1.03 17.28 4.58
N GLY A 82 -0.89 16.40 5.58
CA GLY A 82 -1.88 16.17 6.63
C GLY A 82 -3.17 15.48 6.17
N ARG A 83 -3.17 14.82 5.01
CA ARG A 83 -4.31 14.09 4.45
C ARG A 83 -4.47 12.69 5.04
N CYS A 84 -3.37 12.05 5.37
CA CYS A 84 -3.32 10.71 5.99
C CYS A 84 -2.33 10.70 7.15
N SER A 85 -2.50 9.76 8.08
CA SER A 85 -1.49 9.49 9.12
C SER A 85 -0.38 8.57 8.59
N ALA A 86 0.83 8.70 9.15
CA ALA A 86 1.94 7.80 8.84
C ALA A 86 1.61 6.33 9.13
N ALA A 87 0.82 6.07 10.18
CA ALA A 87 0.38 4.73 10.55
C ALA A 87 -0.51 4.09 9.46
N GLN A 88 -1.45 4.86 8.90
CA GLN A 88 -2.30 4.38 7.80
C GLN A 88 -1.47 4.03 6.55
N ILE A 89 -0.57 4.92 6.14
CA ILE A 89 0.30 4.67 4.98
C ILE A 89 1.19 3.45 5.19
N PHE A 90 1.75 3.28 6.40
CA PHE A 90 2.57 2.12 6.72
C PHE A 90 1.75 0.81 6.71
N GLN A 91 0.51 0.85 7.18
CA GLN A 91 -0.37 -0.32 7.16
C GLN A 91 -0.73 -0.72 5.73
N ASP A 92 -1.12 0.23 4.87
CA ASP A 92 -1.42 -0.03 3.46
C ASP A 92 -0.20 -0.59 2.71
N PHE A 93 0.99 -0.06 3.03
CA PHE A 93 2.25 -0.59 2.56
C PHE A 93 2.47 -2.04 2.98
N ALA A 94 2.33 -2.36 4.26
CA ALA A 94 2.54 -3.72 4.79
C ALA A 94 1.57 -4.73 4.16
N LEU A 95 0.30 -4.36 4.01
CA LEU A 95 -0.73 -5.18 3.36
C LEU A 95 -0.37 -5.54 1.90
N SER A 96 0.37 -4.66 1.21
CA SER A 96 0.80 -4.90 -0.18
C SER A 96 1.79 -6.07 -0.30
N PHE A 97 2.44 -6.47 0.80
CA PHE A 97 3.45 -7.53 0.83
C PHE A 97 3.09 -8.71 1.75
N GLU A 98 1.96 -8.67 2.46
CA GLU A 98 1.51 -9.79 3.31
C GLU A 98 1.32 -11.09 2.53
N VAL A 99 0.95 -11.01 1.25
CA VAL A 99 0.69 -12.16 0.37
C VAL A 99 1.91 -12.54 -0.48
N ALA A 100 3.05 -11.86 -0.31
CA ALA A 100 4.23 -12.05 -1.15
C ALA A 100 4.87 -13.43 -0.91
N GLY A 101 4.44 -14.42 -1.71
CA GLY A 101 5.07 -15.71 -1.98
C GLY A 101 5.30 -16.61 -0.76
N GLY A 102 4.82 -17.86 -0.80
CA GLY A 102 4.95 -18.83 0.31
C GLY A 102 6.38 -19.16 0.80
N ASN A 103 7.42 -18.54 0.23
CA ASN A 103 8.81 -18.62 0.66
C ASN A 103 9.28 -17.43 1.53
N GLY A 104 8.43 -16.44 1.79
CA GLY A 104 8.71 -15.29 2.67
C GLY A 104 9.69 -14.25 2.08
N VAL A 105 9.88 -14.24 0.77
CA VAL A 105 10.78 -13.31 0.06
C VAL A 105 9.98 -12.46 -0.92
N VAL A 106 10.19 -11.15 -0.87
CA VAL A 106 9.65 -10.20 -1.84
C VAL A 106 10.50 -10.24 -3.09
N THR A 107 9.94 -10.69 -4.21
CA THR A 107 10.61 -10.62 -5.51
C THR A 107 10.47 -9.23 -6.12
N PHE A 108 11.30 -8.91 -7.12
CA PHE A 108 11.17 -7.64 -7.84
C PHE A 108 9.78 -7.45 -8.45
N GLN A 109 9.17 -8.52 -8.98
CA GLN A 109 7.82 -8.47 -9.54
C GLN A 109 6.77 -8.03 -8.50
N HIS A 110 6.86 -8.52 -7.25
CA HIS A 110 5.95 -8.07 -6.19
C HIS A 110 6.15 -6.57 -5.90
N PHE A 111 7.41 -6.12 -5.87
CA PHE A 111 7.75 -4.72 -5.64
C PHE A 111 7.31 -3.80 -6.79
N GLU A 112 7.44 -4.27 -8.03
CA GLU A 112 6.95 -3.57 -9.23
C GLU A 112 5.42 -3.44 -9.20
N THR A 113 4.70 -4.52 -8.88
CA THR A 113 3.24 -4.49 -8.70
C THR A 113 2.84 -3.49 -7.62
N TYR A 114 3.55 -3.44 -6.50
CA TYR A 114 3.33 -2.41 -5.48
C TYR A 114 3.51 -0.99 -6.05
N CYS A 115 4.56 -0.74 -6.83
CA CYS A 115 4.79 0.58 -7.44
C CYS A 115 3.68 0.98 -8.42
N VAL A 116 3.17 0.03 -9.21
CA VAL A 116 2.03 0.26 -10.12
C VAL A 116 0.78 0.65 -9.32
N ASN A 117 0.48 -0.07 -8.25
CA ASN A 117 -0.68 0.20 -7.38
C ASN A 117 -0.55 1.53 -6.65
N LEU A 118 0.64 1.84 -6.16
CA LEU A 118 0.94 3.12 -5.52
C LEU A 118 0.75 4.28 -6.50
N ARG A 119 1.26 4.15 -7.74
CA ARG A 119 1.02 5.15 -8.80
C ARG A 119 -0.46 5.32 -9.10
N ALA A 120 -1.21 4.22 -9.17
CA ALA A 120 -2.66 4.26 -9.38
C ALA A 120 -3.35 5.17 -8.35
N THR A 121 -2.90 5.06 -7.10
CA THR A 121 -3.44 5.79 -5.96
C THR A 121 -3.00 7.27 -5.97
N LEU A 122 -1.75 7.54 -6.35
CA LEU A 122 -1.19 8.90 -6.43
C LEU A 122 -1.65 9.68 -7.67
N GLY A 123 -1.99 8.97 -8.76
CA GLY A 123 -2.43 9.55 -10.03
C GLY A 123 -1.32 10.17 -10.90
N SER A 124 -0.03 10.07 -10.52
CA SER A 124 1.10 10.66 -11.26
C SER A 124 2.39 9.83 -11.10
N GLU A 125 3.17 9.76 -12.18
CA GLU A 125 4.50 9.14 -12.20
C GLU A 125 5.52 9.95 -11.39
N GLU A 126 5.42 11.29 -11.41
CA GLU A 126 6.28 12.20 -10.67
C GLU A 126 6.10 12.02 -9.16
N LEU A 127 4.85 11.87 -8.71
CA LEU A 127 4.54 11.57 -7.32
C LEU A 127 5.05 10.18 -6.91
N LEU A 128 4.94 9.18 -7.78
CA LEU A 128 5.54 7.86 -7.52
C LEU A 128 7.06 7.99 -7.32
N GLN A 129 7.76 8.68 -8.22
CA GLN A 129 9.21 8.85 -8.10
C GLN A 129 9.60 9.62 -6.83
N LEU A 130 8.82 10.64 -6.46
CA LEU A 130 9.02 11.37 -5.22
C LEU A 130 8.87 10.45 -4.00
N VAL A 131 7.83 9.62 -3.96
CA VAL A 131 7.63 8.64 -2.89
C VAL A 131 8.78 7.64 -2.83
N LEU A 132 9.19 7.08 -3.96
CA LEU A 132 10.30 6.13 -4.02
C LEU A 132 11.60 6.75 -3.51
N ARG A 133 11.87 8.01 -3.85
CA ARG A 133 13.05 8.75 -3.39
C ARG A 133 12.98 9.06 -1.89
N ASP A 134 11.89 9.69 -1.45
CA ASP A 134 11.82 10.29 -0.12
C ASP A 134 11.50 9.26 0.97
N CYS A 135 10.60 8.31 0.69
CA CYS A 135 10.21 7.30 1.68
C CYS A 135 11.29 6.24 1.89
N PHE A 136 12.12 5.96 0.89
CA PHE A 136 13.18 4.96 1.01
C PHE A 136 14.60 5.52 0.96
N ASN A 137 14.75 6.85 0.89
CA ASN A 137 16.01 7.59 1.07
C ASN A 137 17.10 7.32 0.00
N PHE A 138 16.75 7.47 -1.28
CA PHE A 138 17.66 7.22 -2.42
C PHE A 138 18.04 8.44 -3.27
#